data_AF-A0A220UCI1-F1
#
_entry.id   AF-A0A220UCI1-F1
#
_cell.length_a   1.000
_cell.length_b   1.000
_cell.length_c   1.000
_cell.angle_alpha   90.00
_cell.angle_beta   90.00
_cell.angle_gamma   90.00
#
_symmetry.space_group_name_H-M   'P 1'
#
loop_
_entity.id
_entity.type
_entity.pdbx_description
1 polymer ?
#
loop_
_entity_poly.entity_id
_entity_poly.type
_entity_poly.pdbx_seq_one_letter_code
_entity_poly.pdbx_strand_id
1 'polypeptide(L)' 'MRTIELSDPDGDALTVTTDTEGIWITCTAGYAEVTVGPLAAATLRDSLARLGDRERSIRS' A
#
# COMPACT_ATOMS: atom_id res chain seq x y z
N MET A 1 11.90 13.19 -0.87
CA MET A 1 10.52 12.72 -1.03
C MET A 1 10.37 12.07 -2.40
N ARG A 2 9.76 10.89 -2.46
CA ARG A 2 9.41 10.19 -3.71
C ARG A 2 7.95 9.77 -3.64
N THR A 3 7.26 9.80 -4.77
CA THR A 3 5.85 9.43 -4.87
C THR A 3 5.65 8.49 -6.04
N ILE A 4 4.81 7.47 -5.85
CA ILE A 4 4.34 6.55 -6.87
C ILE A 4 2.82 6.61 -6.85
N GLU A 5 2.21 6.84 -8.01
CA GLU A 5 0.77 6.85 -8.20
C GLU A 5 0.36 5.56 -8.92
N LEU A 6 -0.63 4.89 -8.35
CA LEU A 6 -1.18 3.62 -8.81
C LEU A 6 -2.71 3.71 -8.77
N SER A 7 -3.36 2.73 -9.38
CA SER A 7 -4.80 2.53 -9.26
C SER A 7 -5.06 1.07 -8.93
N ASP A 8 -6.09 0.82 -8.12
CA ASP A 8 -6.59 -0.54 -7.94
C ASP A 8 -7.48 -0.96 -9.14
N PRO A 9 -7.91 -2.24 -9.21
CA PRO A 9 -8.73 -2.73 -10.33
C PRO A 9 -10.07 -2.02 -10.51
N ASP A 10 -10.60 -1.41 -9.46
CA ASP A 10 -11.89 -0.70 -9.49
C ASP A 10 -11.72 0.77 -9.93
N GLY A 11 -10.46 1.21 -10.12
CA GLY A 11 -10.10 2.53 -10.61
C GLY A 11 -9.89 3.56 -9.51
N ASP A 12 -9.94 3.14 -8.24
CA ASP A 12 -9.64 4.02 -7.12
C ASP A 12 -8.13 4.31 -7.04
N ALA A 13 -7.78 5.54 -6.64
CA ALA A 13 -6.39 5.98 -6.54
C ALA A 13 -5.69 5.33 -5.34
N LEU A 14 -4.45 4.90 -5.56
CA LEU A 14 -3.51 4.41 -4.57
C LEU A 14 -2.19 5.14 -4.71
N THR A 15 -1.82 5.97 -3.74
CA THR A 15 -0.58 6.73 -3.74
C THR A 15 0.36 6.20 -2.67
N VAL A 16 1.62 5.97 -3.04
CA VAL A 16 2.69 5.62 -2.10
C VAL A 16 3.70 6.76 -2.05
N THR A 17 3.91 7.33 -0.87
CA THR A 17 4.89 8.39 -0.64
C THR A 17 5.99 7.89 0.28
N THR A 18 7.24 8.26 0.00
CA THR A 18 8.39 7.95 0.85
C THR A 18 9.20 9.20 1.14
N ASP A 19 9.50 9.42 2.41
CA ASP A 19 10.32 10.53 2.92
C ASP A 19 11.30 10.05 4.01
N THR A 20 11.82 10.98 4.81
CA THR A 20 12.75 10.68 5.90
C THR A 20 12.10 10.04 7.13
N GLU A 21 10.78 10.14 7.26
CA GLU A 21 10.00 9.58 8.37
C GLU A 21 9.53 8.15 8.06
N GLY A 22 9.30 7.84 6.78
CA GLY A 22 9.02 6.48 6.34
C GLY A 22 8.20 6.40 5.06
N ILE A 23 7.36 5.38 4.98
CA ILE A 23 6.45 5.14 3.85
C ILE A 23 5.02 5.45 4.28
N TRP A 24 4.33 6.25 3.48
CA TRP A 24 2.91 6.55 3.60
C TRP A 24 2.17 5.89 2.45
N ILE A 25 1.00 5.33 2.73
CA ILE A 25 0.09 4.78 1.72
C ILE A 25 -1.23 5.50 1.86
N THR A 26 -1.68 6.13 0.78
CA THR A 26 -2.97 6.80 0.69
C THR A 26 -3.84 6.04 -0.30
N CYS A 27 -5.02 5.63 0.10
CA CYS A 27 -6.02 5.04 -0.79
C CYS A 27 -7.27 5.92 -0.81
N THR A 28 -7.92 5.93 -1.96
CA THR A 28 -9.26 6.51 -2.12
C THR A 28 -10.27 5.38 -2.28
N ALA A 29 -11.53 5.65 -1.93
CA ALA A 29 -12.66 4.78 -2.21
C ALA A 29 -13.89 5.67 -2.43
N GLY A 30 -14.23 5.95 -3.69
CA GLY A 30 -15.22 6.96 -4.03
C GLY A 30 -14.83 8.37 -3.52
N TYR A 31 -15.51 8.87 -2.49
CA TYR A 31 -15.20 10.17 -1.87
C TYR A 31 -14.38 10.09 -0.58
N ALA A 32 -14.08 8.88 -0.11
CA ALA A 32 -13.28 8.68 1.09
C ALA A 32 -11.80 8.61 0.72
N GLU A 33 -10.94 9.17 1.58
CA GLU A 33 -9.49 9.05 1.51
C GLU A 33 -8.96 8.57 2.85
N VAL A 34 -8.08 7.57 2.83
CA VAL A 34 -7.43 7.04 4.03
C VAL A 34 -5.93 7.04 3.80
N THR A 35 -5.19 7.66 4.72
CA THR A 35 -3.72 7.65 4.73
C THR A 35 -3.22 6.87 5.94
N VAL A 36 -2.29 5.93 5.70
CA VAL A 36 -1.64 5.14 6.76
C VAL A 36 -0.11 5.34 6.72
N GLY A 37 0.48 5.56 7.89
CA GLY A 37 1.92 5.73 8.05
C GLY A 37 2.33 6.56 9.28
N PRO A 38 3.64 6.80 9.46
CA PRO A 38 4.72 6.30 8.61
C PRO A 38 5.00 4.81 8.88
N LEU A 39 5.18 4.03 7.82
CA LEU A 39 5.53 2.61 7.88
C LEU A 39 7.03 2.43 7.66
N ALA A 40 7.66 1.59 8.49
CA ALA A 40 9.01 1.13 8.23
C ALA A 40 9.02 0.22 7.00
N ALA A 41 10.00 0.41 6.11
CA ALA A 41 10.10 -0.36 4.87
C ALA A 41 10.19 -1.88 5.09
N ALA A 42 10.84 -2.31 6.17
CA ALA A 42 10.91 -3.72 6.56
C ALA A 42 9.52 -4.27 6.91
N THR A 43 8.78 -3.56 7.76
CA THR A 43 7.41 -3.95 8.16
C THR A 43 6.45 -4.03 6.98
N LEU A 44 6.53 -3.06 6.06
CA LEU A 44 5.71 -3.07 4.85
C LEU A 44 6.06 -4.28 3.96
N ARG A 45 7.34 -4.55 3.74
CA ARG A 45 7.81 -5.69 2.95
C ARG A 45 7.34 -7.02 3.54
N ASP A 46 7.50 -7.21 4.85
CA ASP A 46 7.08 -8.43 5.53
C ASP A 46 5.57 -8.64 5.46
N SER A 47 4.80 -7.56 5.58
CA SER A 47 3.33 -7.61 5.48
C SER A 47 2.88 -7.99 4.06
N LEU A 48 3.50 -7.40 3.03
CA LEU A 48 3.21 -7.75 1.64
C LEU A 48 3.59 -9.19 1.30
N ALA A 49 4.72 -9.67 1.80
CA ALA A 49 5.15 -11.07 1.62
C ALA A 49 4.11 -12.05 2.20
N ARG A 50 3.64 -11.80 3.43
CA ARG A 50 2.60 -12.60 4.09
C ARG A 50 1.28 -12.60 3.33
N LEU A 51 0.89 -11.47 2.74
CA LEU A 51 -0.30 -11.39 1.90
C LEU A 51 -0.16 -12.21 0.62
N GLY A 52 0.99 -12.14 -0.04
CA GLY A 52 1.29 -12.92 -1.25
C GLY A 52 1.26 -14.43 -1.01
N ASP A 53 1.77 -14.90 0.14
CA ASP A 53 1.71 -16.32 0.51
C ASP A 53 0.26 -16.78 0.76
N ARG A 54 -0.56 -15.92 1.38
CA ARG A 54 -1.98 -16.22 1.65
C ARG A 54 -2.80 -16.34 0.36
N GLU A 55 -2.60 -15.44 -0.59
CA GLU A 55 -3.25 -15.51 -1.92
C GLU A 55 -2.91 -16.82 -2.65
N ARG A 56 -1.65 -17.26 -2.56
CA ARG A 56 -1.19 -18.50 -3.20
C ARG A 56 -1.80 -19.74 -2.54
N SER A 57 -2.00 -19.72 -1.22
CA SER A 57 -2.64 -20.80 -0.48
C SER A 57 -4.13 -20.95 -0.76
N ILE A 58 -4.85 -19.88 -1.13
CA ILE A 58 -6.29 -19.93 -1.44
C ILE A 58 -6.55 -20.52 -2.84
N ARG A 59 -5.59 -20.36 -3.76
CA ARG A 59 -5.73 -20.76 -5.18
C ARG A 59 -5.23 -22.17 -5.49
N SER A 60 -4.72 -22.90 -4.50
CA SER A 60 -4.19 -24.27 -4.64
C SER A 60 -5.13 -25.30 -4.02
#